data_AF-A0A3A8UNT9-F1
#
_entry.id   AF-A0A3A8UNT9-F1
#
_cell.length_a   1.000
_cell.length_b   1.000
_cell.length_c   1.000
_cell.angle_alpha   90.00
_cell.angle_beta   90.00
_cell.angle_gamma   90.00
#
_symmetry.space_group_name_H-M   'P 1'
#
loop_
_entity.id
_entity.type
_entity.pdbx_description
1 polymer ?
#
loop_
_entity_poly.entity_id
_entity_poly.type
_entity_poly.pdbx_seq_one_letter_code
_entity_poly.pdbx_strand_id
1 'polypeptide(L)'
;MLILKGRVIRRRLDTMNTLRHSTITIWNFLALKNRCHIIDLLRMQMNDLKERISMSILNEIQEVVILAAGRSRRMESLSKNEPKCLLPYKGEKVLERTVRQIKECGIKKIVITTGYRADIIEKMFADDPIVKTVENKFYEEDVNIYSMSLALSEISGSCAIFEADTIMEDALVKYVLGADFDGKSVWFTRGRFNETQYGGILRTNTKGDITDIRIVSQYQEKYKNYEKLSGIMRVGPGELELFKALVNKYAKTTVKQYFLNAWIENIKLLPGISADITPFEFFTFNKPEEYYQVQRKEIGMLYPSPKTELISVEGLKHIEAFDPKRVQEVYDKIKTDGTWDVPLIVEKKTGLVLDGQHRMEAAKKFGFYRVPAILVNYDDVQVWTLKKEEKVSRQIVLTRILKRHEPYPYKTVKHKFKFSIPDNLQVDFAELKEK
;
A
#
# COMPACT_ATOMS: atom_id res chain seq x y z
N MET A 1 7.35 43.63 30.89
CA MET A 1 6.37 42.56 30.57
C MET A 1 7.05 41.19 30.52
N LEU A 2 7.73 40.80 31.61
CA LEU A 2 8.54 39.57 31.67
C LEU A 2 8.45 38.84 33.04
N ILE A 3 7.47 39.19 33.89
CA ILE A 3 7.32 38.63 35.24
C ILE A 3 6.01 37.81 35.40
N LEU A 4 5.14 37.78 34.39
CA LEU A 4 3.88 37.00 34.42
C LEU A 4 3.94 35.60 33.80
N LYS A 5 5.08 35.18 33.21
CA LYS A 5 5.24 33.81 32.65
C LYS A 5 5.81 32.77 33.63
N GLY A 6 6.29 33.18 34.82
CA GLY A 6 6.89 32.27 35.81
C GLY A 6 5.91 31.56 36.76
N ARG A 7 4.69 32.08 36.96
CA ARG A 7 3.72 31.52 37.93
C ARG A 7 2.80 30.43 37.36
N VAL A 8 2.64 30.34 36.04
CA VAL A 8 1.82 29.29 35.40
C VAL A 8 2.59 27.97 35.25
N ILE A 9 3.92 28.03 35.15
CA ILE A 9 4.79 26.85 35.01
C ILE A 9 4.95 26.11 36.35
N ARG A 10 4.98 26.82 37.49
CA ARG A 10 5.09 26.20 38.82
C ARG A 10 3.85 25.41 39.24
N ARG A 11 2.64 25.87 38.89
CA ARG A 11 1.38 25.16 39.19
C ARG A 11 1.19 23.86 38.38
N ARG A 12 1.79 23.74 37.18
CA ARG A 12 1.76 22.49 36.37
C ARG A 12 2.77 21.44 36.82
N LEU A 13 3.90 21.86 37.40
CA LEU A 13 4.91 20.94 37.94
C LEU A 13 4.46 20.27 39.26
N ASP A 14 3.72 20.99 40.11
CA ASP A 14 3.22 20.43 41.37
C ASP A 14 2.06 19.45 41.17
N THR A 15 1.22 19.62 40.13
CA THR A 15 0.19 18.62 39.73
C THR A 15 0.79 17.37 39.10
N MET A 16 1.91 17.48 38.38
CA MET A 16 2.63 16.31 37.84
C MET A 16 3.36 15.50 38.92
N ASN A 17 3.83 16.14 39.99
CA ASN A 17 4.49 15.44 41.10
C ASN A 17 3.50 14.71 42.03
N THR A 18 2.28 15.23 42.20
CA THR A 18 1.21 14.55 42.96
C THR A 18 0.60 13.38 42.18
N LEU A 19 0.49 13.47 40.84
CA LEU A 19 0.13 12.34 39.98
C LEU A 19 1.21 11.25 39.93
N ARG A 20 2.50 11.61 40.07
CA ARG A 20 3.60 10.64 40.17
C ARG A 20 3.53 9.80 41.44
N HIS A 21 3.16 10.38 42.59
CA HIS A 21 3.10 9.62 43.83
C HIS A 21 1.88 8.68 43.91
N SER A 22 0.71 9.09 43.40
CA SER A 22 -0.48 8.23 43.39
C SER A 22 -0.43 7.13 42.32
N THR A 23 0.26 7.33 41.21
CA THR A 23 0.53 6.25 40.24
C THR A 23 1.57 5.26 40.76
N ILE A 24 2.66 5.70 41.40
CA ILE A 24 3.69 4.77 41.92
C ILE A 24 3.12 3.78 42.96
N THR A 25 2.15 4.19 43.78
CA THR A 25 1.52 3.29 44.77
C THR A 25 0.57 2.26 44.13
N ILE A 26 -0.15 2.62 43.07
CA ILE A 26 -0.99 1.68 42.30
C ILE A 26 -0.11 0.74 41.45
N TRP A 27 1.01 1.24 40.93
CA TRP A 27 1.97 0.47 40.15
C TRP A 27 2.73 -0.57 40.99
N ASN A 28 3.08 -0.26 42.25
CA ASN A 28 3.72 -1.24 43.13
C ASN A 28 2.80 -2.39 43.56
N PHE A 29 1.47 -2.21 43.54
CA PHE A 29 0.52 -3.26 43.88
C PHE A 29 0.20 -4.20 42.69
N LEU A 30 0.32 -3.71 41.45
CA LEU A 30 0.13 -4.52 40.23
C LEU A 30 1.45 -5.14 39.70
N ALA A 31 2.62 -4.70 40.18
CA ALA A 31 3.93 -5.11 39.67
C ALA A 31 4.48 -6.46 40.21
N LEU A 32 3.67 -7.26 40.90
CA LEU A 32 4.13 -8.53 41.51
C LEU A 32 3.60 -9.82 40.86
N LYS A 33 2.79 -9.77 39.79
CA LYS A 33 2.32 -11.01 39.15
C LYS A 33 2.45 -11.14 37.63
N ASN A 34 2.70 -10.08 36.85
CA ASN A 34 2.79 -10.21 35.38
C ASN A 34 3.76 -9.19 34.73
N ARG A 35 5.02 -9.11 35.21
CA ARG A 35 6.01 -8.17 34.67
C ARG A 35 6.42 -8.45 33.23
N CYS A 36 6.52 -9.71 32.80
CA CYS A 36 6.91 -10.01 31.41
C CYS A 36 5.83 -9.57 30.43
N HIS A 37 4.56 -9.93 30.66
CA HIS A 37 3.49 -9.65 29.72
C HIS A 37 3.23 -8.17 29.45
N ILE A 38 3.32 -7.31 30.49
CA ILE A 38 3.11 -5.86 30.32
C ILE A 38 4.29 -5.22 29.57
N ILE A 39 5.53 -5.66 29.84
CA ILE A 39 6.71 -5.16 29.14
C ILE A 39 6.68 -5.60 27.67
N ASP A 40 6.26 -6.83 27.38
CA ASP A 40 6.13 -7.36 26.03
C ASP A 40 5.03 -6.63 25.24
N LEU A 41 3.87 -6.37 25.86
CA LEU A 41 2.80 -5.55 25.28
C LEU A 41 3.25 -4.11 25.01
N LEU A 42 3.98 -3.48 25.93
CA LEU A 42 4.50 -2.12 25.75
C LEU A 42 5.59 -2.07 24.67
N ARG A 43 6.45 -3.08 24.57
CA ARG A 43 7.45 -3.22 23.49
C ARG A 43 6.80 -3.44 22.14
N MET A 44 5.77 -4.31 22.05
CA MET A 44 4.99 -4.52 20.83
C MET A 44 4.33 -3.22 20.37
N GLN A 45 3.67 -2.49 21.29
CA GLN A 45 3.06 -1.20 20.99
C GLN A 45 4.10 -0.14 20.57
N MET A 46 5.28 -0.13 21.20
CA MET A 46 6.38 0.78 20.81
C MET A 46 6.99 0.43 19.45
N ASN A 47 7.11 -0.85 19.10
CA ASN A 47 7.67 -1.30 17.82
C ASN A 47 6.68 -1.02 16.68
N ASP A 48 5.40 -1.34 16.87
CA ASP A 48 4.33 -0.96 15.93
C ASP A 48 4.29 0.56 15.74
N LEU A 49 4.46 1.34 16.83
CA LEU A 49 4.56 2.79 16.75
C LEU A 49 5.81 3.26 15.99
N LYS A 50 6.99 2.68 16.24
CA LYS A 50 8.24 3.03 15.53
C LYS A 50 8.17 2.69 14.04
N GLU A 51 7.54 1.58 13.68
CA GLU A 51 7.40 1.15 12.29
C GLU A 51 6.36 2.00 11.56
N ARG A 52 5.22 2.30 12.19
CA ARG A 52 4.27 3.29 11.68
C ARG A 52 4.90 4.67 11.53
N ILE A 53 5.75 5.09 12.48
CA ILE A 53 6.49 6.35 12.38
C ILE A 53 7.48 6.30 11.21
N SER A 54 8.28 5.23 11.08
CA SER A 54 9.24 5.04 9.99
C SER A 54 8.56 5.01 8.62
N MET A 55 7.47 4.25 8.48
CA MET A 55 6.62 4.22 7.29
C MET A 55 5.97 5.58 7.01
N SER A 56 5.48 6.30 8.03
CA SER A 56 4.87 7.63 7.86
C SER A 56 5.86 8.75 7.55
N ILE A 57 7.15 8.53 7.81
CA ILE A 57 8.26 9.45 7.48
C ILE A 57 8.86 9.09 6.11
N LEU A 58 8.76 7.83 5.67
CA LEU A 58 9.31 7.33 4.40
C LEU A 58 8.33 7.33 3.24
N ASN A 59 7.01 7.36 3.48
CA ASN A 59 6.04 7.31 2.40
C ASN A 59 5.75 8.71 1.85
N GLU A 60 5.97 8.96 0.57
CA GLU A 60 5.63 10.27 -0.02
C GLU A 60 4.12 10.52 0.01
N ILE A 61 3.32 9.48 -0.25
CA ILE A 61 1.86 9.59 -0.20
C ILE A 61 1.42 9.62 1.25
N GLN A 62 0.92 10.78 1.66
CA GLN A 62 0.37 11.00 3.00
C GLN A 62 -1.14 11.25 2.95
N GLU A 63 -1.69 11.47 1.74
CA GLU A 63 -3.09 11.82 1.51
C GLU A 63 -3.70 10.87 0.47
N VAL A 64 -4.94 10.46 0.68
CA VAL A 64 -5.67 9.59 -0.24
C VAL A 64 -7.04 10.16 -0.54
N VAL A 65 -7.45 10.09 -1.80
CA VAL A 65 -8.82 10.38 -2.26
C VAL A 65 -9.55 9.06 -2.51
N ILE A 66 -10.78 8.97 -2.03
CA ILE A 66 -11.71 7.88 -2.37
C ILE A 66 -12.95 8.50 -3.03
N LEU A 67 -13.24 8.10 -4.27
CA LEU A 67 -14.43 8.53 -4.98
C LEU A 67 -15.63 7.64 -4.64
N ALA A 68 -16.59 8.16 -3.87
CA ALA A 68 -17.73 7.38 -3.36
C ALA A 68 -19.10 8.06 -3.59
N ALA A 69 -19.18 9.09 -4.44
CA ALA A 69 -20.40 9.88 -4.61
C ALA A 69 -21.52 9.20 -5.42
N GLY A 70 -21.18 8.22 -6.27
CA GLY A 70 -22.08 7.67 -7.28
C GLY A 70 -23.24 6.81 -6.75
N ARG A 71 -24.46 7.08 -7.25
CA ARG A 71 -25.70 6.39 -6.86
C ARG A 71 -25.77 4.90 -7.23
N SER A 72 -25.18 4.52 -8.36
CA SER A 72 -25.16 3.13 -8.83
C SER A 72 -26.55 2.49 -9.01
N ARG A 73 -27.44 3.12 -9.79
CA ARG A 73 -28.85 2.69 -10.00
C ARG A 73 -29.05 1.18 -10.28
N ARG A 74 -28.13 0.55 -11.01
CA ARG A 74 -28.15 -0.91 -11.30
C ARG A 74 -28.03 -1.82 -10.07
N MET A 75 -27.55 -1.27 -8.95
CA MET A 75 -27.31 -1.97 -7.69
C MET A 75 -28.39 -1.70 -6.64
N GLU A 76 -29.34 -0.78 -6.86
CA GLU A 76 -30.26 -0.27 -5.82
C GLU A 76 -31.08 -1.37 -5.13
N SER A 77 -31.58 -2.34 -5.90
CA SER A 77 -32.33 -3.49 -5.34
C SER A 77 -31.46 -4.33 -4.41
N LEU A 78 -30.19 -4.56 -4.80
CA LEU A 78 -29.23 -5.32 -4.00
C LEU A 78 -28.75 -4.54 -2.78
N SER A 79 -28.47 -3.24 -2.94
CA SER A 79 -27.96 -2.36 -1.88
C SER A 79 -29.05 -1.81 -0.98
N LYS A 80 -30.32 -2.15 -1.22
CA LYS A 80 -31.48 -1.67 -0.44
C LYS A 80 -31.51 -0.14 -0.29
N ASN A 81 -31.21 0.58 -1.39
CA ASN A 81 -31.12 2.04 -1.43
C ASN A 81 -30.03 2.67 -0.53
N GLU A 82 -28.96 1.91 -0.24
CA GLU A 82 -27.71 2.43 0.32
C GLU A 82 -26.62 2.53 -0.76
N PRO A 83 -25.56 3.34 -0.55
CA PRO A 83 -24.42 3.40 -1.46
C PRO A 83 -23.79 2.01 -1.65
N LYS A 84 -23.49 1.63 -2.90
CA LYS A 84 -22.98 0.26 -3.21
C LYS A 84 -21.66 -0.07 -2.50
N CYS A 85 -20.85 0.94 -2.19
CA CYS A 85 -19.60 0.78 -1.46
C CYS A 85 -19.81 0.36 0.01
N LEU A 86 -21.05 0.36 0.51
CA LEU A 86 -21.40 -0.13 1.84
C LEU A 86 -21.89 -1.59 1.84
N LEU A 87 -21.94 -2.24 0.68
CA LEU A 87 -22.23 -3.66 0.60
C LEU A 87 -21.19 -4.47 1.40
N PRO A 88 -21.61 -5.53 2.12
CA PRO A 88 -20.71 -6.31 2.97
C PRO A 88 -19.85 -7.29 2.16
N TYR A 89 -18.56 -7.38 2.46
CA TYR A 89 -17.67 -8.42 1.98
C TYR A 89 -16.98 -9.07 3.19
N LYS A 90 -17.21 -10.37 3.38
CA LYS A 90 -16.59 -11.18 4.47
C LYS A 90 -16.72 -10.55 5.87
N GLY A 91 -17.85 -9.90 6.15
CA GLY A 91 -18.17 -9.32 7.47
C GLY A 91 -17.83 -7.83 7.64
N GLU A 92 -17.22 -7.19 6.64
CA GLU A 92 -16.84 -5.77 6.67
C GLU A 92 -17.51 -5.03 5.49
N LYS A 93 -17.82 -3.74 5.61
CA LYS A 93 -18.32 -2.96 4.46
C LYS A 93 -17.15 -2.67 3.50
N VAL A 94 -17.38 -2.68 2.19
CA VAL A 94 -16.30 -2.46 1.20
C VAL A 94 -15.54 -1.15 1.43
N LEU A 95 -16.25 -0.04 1.68
CA LEU A 95 -15.61 1.26 1.94
C LEU A 95 -14.82 1.27 3.25
N GLU A 96 -15.37 0.68 4.31
CA GLU A 96 -14.72 0.52 5.61
C GLU A 96 -13.41 -0.27 5.47
N ARG A 97 -13.45 -1.37 4.72
CA ARG A 97 -12.29 -2.18 4.37
C ARG A 97 -11.20 -1.36 3.69
N THR A 98 -11.55 -0.61 2.65
CA THR A 98 -10.59 0.24 1.91
C THR A 98 -9.96 1.28 2.85
N VAL A 99 -10.75 1.94 3.70
CA VAL A 99 -10.27 2.92 4.68
C VAL A 99 -9.32 2.25 5.70
N ARG A 100 -9.66 1.08 6.24
CA ARG A 100 -8.79 0.32 7.15
C ARG A 100 -7.44 -0.02 6.48
N GLN A 101 -7.46 -0.54 5.26
CA GLN A 101 -6.25 -0.90 4.52
C GLN A 101 -5.35 0.31 4.27
N ILE A 102 -5.94 1.46 3.94
CA ILE A 102 -5.22 2.73 3.75
C ILE A 102 -4.60 3.20 5.07
N LYS A 103 -5.34 3.10 6.18
CA LYS A 103 -4.85 3.45 7.54
C LYS A 103 -3.66 2.60 7.98
N GLU A 104 -3.70 1.30 7.69
CA GLU A 104 -2.59 0.38 7.99
C GLU A 104 -1.31 0.73 7.23
N CYS A 105 -1.40 1.51 6.15
CA CYS A 105 -0.24 2.04 5.43
C CYS A 105 0.32 3.35 6.01
N GLY A 106 -0.21 3.83 7.14
CA GLY A 106 0.28 5.03 7.83
C GLY A 106 -0.15 6.36 7.17
N ILE A 107 -1.21 6.35 6.36
CA ILE A 107 -1.77 7.55 5.73
C ILE A 107 -2.33 8.51 6.78
N LYS A 108 -2.08 9.80 6.59
CA LYS A 108 -2.42 10.87 7.54
C LYS A 108 -3.74 11.55 7.23
N LYS A 109 -4.22 11.48 5.98
CA LYS A 109 -5.47 12.09 5.55
C LYS A 109 -6.15 11.25 4.48
N ILE A 110 -7.45 11.02 4.63
CA ILE A 110 -8.30 10.36 3.65
C ILE A 110 -9.45 11.31 3.33
N VAL A 111 -9.59 11.70 2.07
CA VAL A 111 -10.69 12.53 1.57
C VAL A 111 -11.66 11.62 0.83
N ILE A 112 -12.88 11.48 1.33
CA ILE A 112 -13.93 10.65 0.72
C ILE A 112 -14.97 11.58 0.10
N THR A 113 -15.19 11.48 -1.20
CA THR A 113 -16.28 12.24 -1.83
C THR A 113 -17.58 11.47 -1.70
N THR A 114 -18.60 12.15 -1.16
CA THR A 114 -19.93 11.59 -0.91
C THR A 114 -20.95 12.24 -1.86
N GLY A 115 -22.14 11.67 -1.97
CA GLY A 115 -23.18 12.16 -2.88
C GLY A 115 -24.51 11.49 -2.56
N TYR A 116 -24.86 10.45 -3.31
CA TYR A 116 -26.04 9.66 -2.98
C TYR A 116 -25.96 9.13 -1.54
N ARG A 117 -26.95 9.48 -0.70
CA ARG A 117 -27.00 9.08 0.72
C ARG A 117 -25.72 9.45 1.49
N ALA A 118 -25.19 10.65 1.24
CA ALA A 118 -24.01 11.19 1.91
C ALA A 118 -24.11 11.09 3.45
N ASP A 119 -25.32 11.27 4.00
CA ASP A 119 -25.65 11.14 5.43
C ASP A 119 -25.11 9.85 6.06
N ILE A 120 -25.18 8.72 5.35
CA ILE A 120 -24.74 7.42 5.87
C ILE A 120 -23.21 7.35 5.97
N ILE A 121 -22.52 7.80 4.92
CA ILE A 121 -21.05 7.75 4.85
C ILE A 121 -20.45 8.77 5.82
N GLU A 122 -21.03 9.97 5.89
CA GLU A 122 -20.62 11.01 6.84
C GLU A 122 -20.77 10.53 8.28
N LYS A 123 -21.91 9.94 8.63
CA LYS A 123 -22.11 9.37 9.97
C LYS A 123 -21.14 8.23 10.27
N MET A 124 -20.78 7.41 9.28
CA MET A 124 -19.86 6.29 9.45
C MET A 124 -18.44 6.72 9.83
N PHE A 125 -17.98 7.86 9.30
CA PHE A 125 -16.62 8.36 9.52
C PHE A 125 -16.56 9.64 10.35
N ALA A 126 -17.66 10.05 10.99
CA ALA A 126 -17.75 11.31 11.75
C ALA A 126 -16.70 11.43 12.86
N ASP A 127 -16.39 10.32 13.53
CA ASP A 127 -15.44 10.27 14.64
C ASP A 127 -14.02 9.85 14.19
N ASP A 128 -13.77 9.69 12.89
CA ASP A 128 -12.47 9.29 12.37
C ASP A 128 -11.59 10.51 12.09
N PRO A 129 -10.54 10.78 12.89
CA PRO A 129 -9.81 12.05 12.86
C PRO A 129 -9.00 12.29 11.58
N ILE A 130 -8.75 11.24 10.78
CA ILE A 130 -8.02 11.37 9.52
C ILE A 130 -8.94 11.38 8.29
N VAL A 131 -10.22 11.06 8.45
CA VAL A 131 -11.17 11.00 7.34
C VAL A 131 -11.91 12.32 7.25
N LYS A 132 -11.93 12.90 6.04
CA LYS A 132 -12.74 14.05 5.70
C LYS A 132 -13.68 13.68 4.57
N THR A 133 -14.98 13.81 4.81
CA THR A 133 -15.99 13.68 3.76
C THR A 133 -16.20 15.02 3.04
N VAL A 134 -16.45 14.97 1.74
CA VAL A 134 -16.80 16.14 0.93
C VAL A 134 -17.99 15.79 0.04
N GLU A 135 -19.12 16.44 0.31
CA GLU A 135 -20.38 16.17 -0.40
C GLU A 135 -20.38 16.80 -1.80
N ASN A 136 -20.61 15.97 -2.81
CA ASN A 136 -20.99 16.38 -4.15
C ASN A 136 -22.53 16.42 -4.28
N LYS A 137 -23.09 17.63 -4.25
CA LYS A 137 -24.54 17.86 -4.43
C LYS A 137 -25.04 17.62 -5.86
N PHE A 138 -24.14 17.58 -6.84
CA PHE A 138 -24.41 17.30 -8.25
C PHE A 138 -24.07 15.85 -8.64
N TYR A 139 -24.14 14.91 -7.68
CA TYR A 139 -23.74 13.52 -7.91
C TYR A 139 -24.60 12.79 -8.97
N GLU A 140 -25.81 13.27 -9.28
CA GLU A 140 -26.67 12.67 -10.31
C GLU A 140 -26.23 13.03 -11.72
N GLU A 141 -25.69 14.23 -11.92
CA GLU A 141 -25.21 14.72 -13.21
C GLU A 141 -23.70 14.51 -13.43
N ASP A 142 -22.92 14.52 -12.36
CA ASP A 142 -21.47 14.35 -12.40
C ASP A 142 -21.09 12.93 -12.81
N VAL A 143 -20.17 12.82 -13.77
CA VAL A 143 -19.58 11.52 -14.12
C VAL A 143 -18.54 11.14 -13.05
N ASN A 144 -17.59 12.02 -12.78
CA ASN A 144 -16.70 11.99 -11.61
C ASN A 144 -15.75 13.21 -11.53
N ILE A 145 -15.80 14.16 -12.48
CA ILE A 145 -14.85 15.28 -12.51
C ILE A 145 -15.10 16.30 -11.41
N TYR A 146 -16.37 16.56 -11.07
CA TYR A 146 -16.69 17.52 -10.03
C TYR A 146 -16.40 16.92 -8.65
N SER A 147 -16.72 15.63 -8.45
CA SER A 147 -16.28 14.86 -7.29
C SER A 147 -14.75 14.94 -7.14
N MET A 148 -13.98 14.70 -8.20
CA MET A 148 -12.52 14.85 -8.16
C MET A 148 -12.08 16.26 -7.79
N SER A 149 -12.72 17.29 -8.38
CA SER A 149 -12.43 18.70 -8.11
C SER A 149 -12.61 19.06 -6.64
N LEU A 150 -13.70 18.57 -6.02
CA LEU A 150 -14.00 18.75 -4.60
C LEU A 150 -13.01 18.00 -3.71
N ALA A 151 -12.61 16.78 -4.08
CA ALA A 151 -11.61 16.04 -3.33
C ALA A 151 -10.26 16.76 -3.33
N LEU A 152 -9.82 17.18 -4.52
CA LEU A 152 -8.52 17.79 -4.75
C LEU A 152 -8.37 19.16 -4.09
N SER A 153 -9.44 19.91 -3.83
CA SER A 153 -9.38 21.16 -3.07
C SER A 153 -8.95 20.93 -1.61
N GLU A 154 -9.14 19.70 -1.12
CA GLU A 154 -8.71 19.26 0.20
C GLU A 154 -7.32 18.63 0.21
N ILE A 155 -6.70 18.40 -0.95
CA ILE A 155 -5.39 17.76 -1.05
C ILE A 155 -4.27 18.80 -1.09
N SER A 156 -3.24 18.63 -0.26
CA SER A 156 -2.10 19.56 -0.18
C SER A 156 -0.77 19.01 -0.71
N GLY A 157 -0.60 17.69 -0.75
CA GLY A 157 0.58 17.01 -1.29
C GLY A 157 0.23 15.84 -2.18
N SER A 158 1.26 15.11 -2.64
CA SER A 158 1.10 13.92 -3.48
C SER A 158 0.06 12.97 -2.88
N CYS A 159 -0.85 12.49 -3.72
CA CYS A 159 -1.98 11.69 -3.27
C CYS A 159 -2.18 10.43 -4.11
N ALA A 160 -2.79 9.41 -3.51
CA ALA A 160 -3.35 8.29 -4.25
C ALA A 160 -4.87 8.46 -4.37
N ILE A 161 -5.44 7.88 -5.42
CA ILE A 161 -6.85 7.98 -5.78
C ILE A 161 -7.39 6.55 -5.94
N PHE A 162 -8.48 6.26 -5.24
CA PHE A 162 -9.19 4.99 -5.29
C PHE A 162 -10.67 5.21 -5.65
N GLU A 163 -11.24 4.23 -6.35
CA GLU A 163 -12.68 4.13 -6.57
C GLU A 163 -13.30 3.28 -5.44
N ALA A 164 -14.45 3.70 -4.92
CA ALA A 164 -15.11 3.02 -3.80
C ALA A 164 -15.82 1.70 -4.18
N ASP A 165 -15.78 1.31 -5.45
CA ASP A 165 -16.42 0.11 -5.97
C ASP A 165 -15.48 -1.08 -6.17
N THR A 166 -14.37 -1.04 -5.43
CA THR A 166 -13.26 -1.97 -5.56
C THR A 166 -13.09 -2.78 -4.28
N ILE A 167 -12.80 -4.08 -4.42
CA ILE A 167 -12.41 -4.97 -3.33
C ILE A 167 -11.01 -5.47 -3.66
N MET A 168 -10.07 -5.22 -2.75
CA MET A 168 -8.66 -5.51 -2.94
C MET A 168 -8.05 -6.20 -1.73
N GLU A 169 -6.95 -6.90 -1.96
CA GLU A 169 -6.08 -7.39 -0.90
C GLU A 169 -5.18 -6.29 -0.34
N ASP A 170 -4.76 -6.45 0.91
CA ASP A 170 -3.95 -5.46 1.62
C ASP A 170 -2.60 -5.21 0.93
N ALA A 171 -2.03 -6.25 0.30
CA ALA A 171 -0.78 -6.16 -0.45
C ALA A 171 -0.88 -5.20 -1.65
N LEU A 172 -2.05 -5.08 -2.29
CA LEU A 172 -2.26 -4.12 -3.38
C LEU A 172 -2.24 -2.69 -2.86
N VAL A 173 -2.89 -2.43 -1.72
CA VAL A 173 -2.90 -1.09 -1.10
C VAL A 173 -1.49 -0.68 -0.70
N LYS A 174 -0.74 -1.59 -0.06
CA LYS A 174 0.68 -1.37 0.28
C LYS A 174 1.54 -1.11 -0.97
N TYR A 175 1.29 -1.83 -2.05
CA TYR A 175 1.99 -1.65 -3.32
C TYR A 175 1.68 -0.28 -3.94
N VAL A 176 0.40 0.09 -4.03
CA VAL A 176 -0.03 1.39 -4.56
C VAL A 176 0.54 2.53 -3.73
N LEU A 177 0.53 2.41 -2.41
CA LEU A 177 0.97 3.48 -1.52
C LEU A 177 2.47 3.48 -1.26
N GLY A 178 3.23 2.43 -1.62
CA GLY A 178 4.62 2.26 -1.22
C GLY A 178 5.65 3.11 -1.98
N ALA A 179 6.88 3.14 -1.46
CA ALA A 179 7.95 4.03 -1.91
C ALA A 179 8.54 3.73 -3.31
N ASP A 180 8.16 2.63 -3.97
CA ASP A 180 8.67 2.28 -5.30
C ASP A 180 8.21 3.29 -6.39
N PHE A 181 7.23 4.12 -6.08
CA PHE A 181 6.64 5.13 -6.97
C PHE A 181 6.91 6.57 -6.53
N ASP A 182 7.83 6.79 -5.60
CA ASP A 182 8.12 8.14 -5.14
C ASP A 182 8.63 9.04 -6.28
N GLY A 183 8.18 10.29 -6.28
CA GLY A 183 8.39 11.34 -7.26
C GLY A 183 7.53 11.20 -8.51
N LYS A 184 6.64 10.20 -8.61
CA LYS A 184 5.99 9.83 -9.88
C LYS A 184 4.48 9.84 -9.80
N SER A 185 3.85 10.38 -10.85
CA SER A 185 2.46 10.09 -11.18
C SER A 185 2.34 8.71 -11.83
N VAL A 186 1.40 7.89 -11.35
CA VAL A 186 1.26 6.48 -11.75
C VAL A 186 -0.18 6.13 -12.05
N TRP A 187 -0.42 5.54 -13.22
CA TRP A 187 -1.70 4.93 -13.56
C TRP A 187 -1.60 3.42 -13.41
N PHE A 188 -2.46 2.84 -12.57
CA PHE A 188 -2.45 1.39 -12.37
C PHE A 188 -3.31 0.69 -13.42
N THR A 189 -2.77 -0.37 -13.99
CA THR A 189 -3.43 -1.16 -15.05
C THR A 189 -3.69 -2.57 -14.59
N ARG A 190 -4.66 -3.24 -15.21
CA ARG A 190 -4.99 -4.64 -14.97
C ARG A 190 -4.90 -5.41 -16.28
N GLY A 191 -3.68 -5.72 -16.67
CA GLY A 191 -3.39 -6.52 -17.86
C GLY A 191 -3.82 -5.87 -19.17
N ARG A 192 -3.81 -6.67 -20.23
CA ARG A 192 -4.16 -6.23 -21.59
C ARG A 192 -5.65 -5.96 -21.72
N PHE A 193 -5.96 -4.89 -22.44
CA PHE A 193 -7.33 -4.60 -22.85
C PHE A 193 -7.82 -5.65 -23.85
N ASN A 194 -9.02 -6.20 -23.66
CA ASN A 194 -9.54 -7.30 -24.46
C ASN A 194 -11.01 -7.11 -24.90
N GLU A 195 -11.49 -8.04 -25.73
CA GLU A 195 -12.78 -7.98 -26.43
C GLU A 195 -14.01 -7.80 -25.53
N THR A 196 -13.93 -8.23 -24.27
CA THR A 196 -15.05 -8.15 -23.32
C THR A 196 -15.09 -6.84 -22.53
N GLN A 197 -14.10 -5.96 -22.75
CA GLN A 197 -13.88 -4.79 -21.91
C GLN A 197 -14.23 -3.47 -22.63
N TYR A 198 -14.48 -2.46 -21.82
CA TYR A 198 -14.69 -1.06 -22.21
C TYR A 198 -14.12 -0.12 -21.13
N GLY A 199 -14.09 1.17 -21.38
CA GLY A 199 -13.68 2.24 -20.46
C GLY A 199 -12.26 2.74 -20.69
N GLY A 200 -11.62 3.22 -19.61
CA GLY A 200 -10.26 3.76 -19.65
C GLY A 200 -9.20 2.73 -20.05
N ILE A 201 -8.30 3.10 -20.96
CA ILE A 201 -7.16 2.31 -21.45
C ILE A 201 -5.94 3.23 -21.60
N LEU A 202 -4.74 2.65 -21.51
CA LEU A 202 -3.49 3.39 -21.77
C LEU A 202 -2.51 2.58 -22.61
N ARG A 203 -1.53 3.27 -23.19
CA ARG A 203 -0.37 2.67 -23.87
C ARG A 203 0.92 3.31 -23.37
N THR A 204 1.93 2.50 -23.10
CA THR A 204 3.26 2.97 -22.72
C THR A 204 4.32 2.74 -23.78
N ASN A 205 5.44 3.45 -23.66
CA ASN A 205 6.69 3.06 -24.33
C ASN A 205 7.36 1.88 -23.58
N THR A 206 8.58 1.52 -24.00
CA THR A 206 9.37 0.41 -23.42
C THR A 206 9.87 0.67 -21.99
N LYS A 207 9.97 1.94 -21.57
CA LYS A 207 10.36 2.34 -20.21
C LYS A 207 9.17 2.43 -19.25
N GLY A 208 7.94 2.29 -19.76
CA GLY A 208 6.72 2.41 -18.97
C GLY A 208 6.13 3.82 -18.93
N ASP A 209 6.72 4.80 -19.64
CA ASP A 209 6.14 6.13 -19.76
C ASP A 209 4.85 6.06 -20.58
N ILE A 210 3.81 6.73 -20.12
CA ILE A 210 2.52 6.75 -20.79
C ILE A 210 2.62 7.63 -22.04
N THR A 211 2.16 7.08 -23.17
CA THR A 211 2.19 7.74 -24.49
C THR A 211 0.80 8.03 -25.04
N ASP A 212 -0.23 7.36 -24.53
CA ASP A 212 -1.62 7.57 -24.93
C ASP A 212 -2.55 7.07 -23.81
N ILE A 213 -3.65 7.79 -23.59
CA ILE A 213 -4.73 7.43 -22.66
C ILE A 213 -6.03 7.68 -23.40
N ARG A 214 -6.99 6.76 -23.29
CA ARG A 214 -8.29 6.87 -23.96
C ARG A 214 -9.41 6.32 -23.09
N ILE A 215 -10.62 6.78 -23.36
CA ILE A 215 -11.86 6.13 -22.91
C ILE A 215 -12.54 5.58 -24.15
N VAL A 216 -12.81 4.28 -24.16
CA VAL A 216 -13.40 3.59 -25.32
C VAL A 216 -14.65 2.83 -24.92
N SER A 217 -15.65 2.78 -25.79
CA SER A 217 -16.91 2.07 -25.52
C SER A 217 -16.82 0.56 -25.73
N GLN A 218 -15.83 0.10 -26.51
CA GLN A 218 -15.62 -1.31 -26.83
C GLN A 218 -14.19 -1.54 -27.32
N TYR A 219 -13.79 -2.81 -27.35
CA TYR A 219 -12.55 -3.24 -27.98
C TYR A 219 -12.55 -3.03 -29.50
N GLN A 220 -11.37 -2.72 -30.04
CA GLN A 220 -11.06 -2.68 -31.47
C GLN A 220 -9.61 -3.15 -31.64
N GLU A 221 -9.28 -3.80 -32.76
CA GLU A 221 -7.94 -4.39 -33.00
C GLU A 221 -6.79 -3.37 -32.85
N LYS A 222 -7.04 -2.09 -33.17
CA LYS A 222 -6.07 -1.00 -32.95
C LYS A 222 -5.67 -0.81 -31.48
N TYR A 223 -6.44 -1.35 -30.54
CA TYR A 223 -6.20 -1.28 -29.09
C TYR A 223 -5.52 -2.53 -28.51
N LYS A 224 -5.10 -3.51 -29.32
CA LYS A 224 -4.46 -4.75 -28.81
C LYS A 224 -3.24 -4.55 -27.92
N ASN A 225 -2.53 -3.45 -28.12
CA ASN A 225 -1.33 -3.09 -27.35
C ASN A 225 -1.63 -2.16 -26.16
N TYR A 226 -2.91 -1.89 -25.88
CA TYR A 226 -3.31 -1.10 -24.72
C TYR A 226 -3.50 -1.99 -23.50
N GLU A 227 -3.34 -1.38 -22.34
CA GLU A 227 -3.59 -1.96 -21.04
C GLU A 227 -4.86 -1.34 -20.46
N LYS A 228 -5.60 -2.13 -19.69
CA LYS A 228 -6.87 -1.71 -19.09
C LYS A 228 -6.58 -0.91 -17.81
N LEU A 229 -7.12 0.31 -17.68
CA LEU A 229 -7.03 1.09 -16.44
C LEU A 229 -7.84 0.42 -15.31
N SER A 230 -7.30 0.41 -14.10
CA SER A 230 -7.97 -0.17 -12.91
C SER A 230 -8.89 0.82 -12.19
N GLY A 231 -8.70 2.12 -12.38
CA GLY A 231 -9.35 3.18 -11.57
C GLY A 231 -8.51 3.62 -10.37
N ILE A 232 -7.34 3.02 -10.13
CA ILE A 232 -6.39 3.46 -9.12
C ILE A 232 -5.31 4.33 -9.77
N MET A 233 -4.94 5.42 -9.10
CA MET A 233 -3.92 6.35 -9.55
C MET A 233 -3.08 6.89 -8.40
N ARG A 234 -1.82 7.24 -8.66
CA ARG A 234 -1.04 8.20 -7.86
C ARG A 234 -0.81 9.48 -8.66
N VAL A 235 -0.86 10.60 -7.97
CA VAL A 235 -0.43 11.90 -8.50
C VAL A 235 0.81 12.33 -7.72
N GLY A 236 1.92 12.42 -8.43
CA GLY A 236 3.20 12.87 -7.87
C GLY A 236 3.23 14.38 -7.66
N PRO A 237 4.28 14.90 -7.03
CA PRO A 237 4.35 16.28 -6.59
C PRO A 237 4.57 17.24 -7.77
N GLY A 238 5.16 16.73 -8.87
CA GLY A 238 5.40 17.50 -10.09
C GLY A 238 4.12 17.84 -10.86
N GLU A 239 3.12 16.95 -10.84
CA GLU A 239 1.90 17.10 -11.65
C GLU A 239 0.70 17.58 -10.84
N LEU A 240 0.73 17.51 -9.50
CA LEU A 240 -0.43 17.74 -8.65
C LEU A 240 -1.11 19.09 -8.90
N GLU A 241 -0.35 20.19 -8.82
CA GLU A 241 -0.95 21.52 -8.93
C GLU A 241 -1.53 21.80 -10.33
N LEU A 242 -0.86 21.32 -11.38
CA LEU A 242 -1.40 21.42 -12.74
C LEU A 242 -2.65 20.56 -12.92
N PHE A 243 -2.64 19.33 -12.40
CA PHE A 243 -3.81 18.45 -12.44
C PHE A 243 -5.00 19.08 -11.70
N LYS A 244 -4.77 19.63 -10.51
CA LYS A 244 -5.77 20.39 -9.74
C LYS A 244 -6.34 21.54 -10.55
N ALA A 245 -5.49 22.34 -11.20
CA ALA A 245 -5.94 23.47 -12.01
C ALA A 245 -6.79 23.02 -13.22
N LEU A 246 -6.36 21.96 -13.92
CA LEU A 246 -7.07 21.41 -15.08
C LEU A 246 -8.42 20.81 -14.69
N VAL A 247 -8.48 19.97 -13.64
CA VAL A 247 -9.75 19.40 -13.15
C VAL A 247 -10.71 20.50 -12.74
N ASN A 248 -10.26 21.50 -11.97
CA ASN A 248 -11.10 22.62 -11.58
C ASN A 248 -11.60 23.42 -12.80
N LYS A 249 -10.75 23.65 -13.81
CA LYS A 249 -11.14 24.33 -15.05
C LYS A 249 -12.20 23.52 -15.82
N TYR A 250 -12.00 22.21 -15.94
CA TYR A 250 -12.86 21.34 -16.75
C TYR A 250 -14.20 21.08 -16.04
N ALA A 251 -14.19 20.93 -14.71
CA ALA A 251 -15.42 20.81 -13.93
C ALA A 251 -16.34 22.03 -14.08
N LYS A 252 -15.78 23.24 -14.31
CA LYS A 252 -16.54 24.46 -14.59
C LYS A 252 -17.18 24.49 -15.98
N THR A 253 -16.68 23.73 -16.95
CA THR A 253 -17.28 23.67 -18.30
C THR A 253 -18.43 22.69 -18.37
N THR A 254 -18.25 21.49 -17.81
CA THR A 254 -19.31 20.49 -17.63
C THR A 254 -18.89 19.44 -16.62
N VAL A 255 -19.85 18.93 -15.84
CA VAL A 255 -19.65 17.81 -14.92
C VAL A 255 -19.84 16.44 -15.60
N LYS A 256 -20.39 16.42 -16.83
CA LYS A 256 -20.68 15.20 -17.61
C LYS A 256 -19.44 14.63 -18.31
N GLN A 257 -18.33 14.57 -17.60
CA GLN A 257 -17.06 14.12 -18.14
C GLN A 257 -16.17 13.50 -17.05
N TYR A 258 -15.19 12.72 -17.49
CA TYR A 258 -14.26 12.08 -16.58
C TYR A 258 -13.12 13.02 -16.19
N PHE A 259 -12.66 12.97 -14.94
CA PHE A 259 -11.43 13.67 -14.54
C PHE A 259 -10.20 13.22 -15.36
N LEU A 260 -10.24 12.00 -15.88
CA LEU A 260 -9.22 11.42 -16.78
C LEU A 260 -8.95 12.30 -18.01
N ASN A 261 -9.94 13.09 -18.46
CA ASN A 261 -9.78 14.00 -19.60
C ASN A 261 -8.64 15.00 -19.39
N ALA A 262 -8.35 15.40 -18.14
CA ALA A 262 -7.21 16.25 -17.84
C ALA A 262 -5.90 15.62 -18.32
N TRP A 263 -5.71 14.31 -18.09
CA TRP A 263 -4.53 13.56 -18.57
C TRP A 263 -4.57 13.28 -20.07
N ILE A 264 -5.72 12.87 -20.60
CA ILE A 264 -5.90 12.56 -22.04
C ILE A 264 -5.46 13.74 -22.90
N GLU A 265 -5.87 14.95 -22.53
CA GLU A 265 -5.61 16.15 -23.32
C GLU A 265 -4.22 16.77 -23.04
N ASN A 266 -3.60 16.46 -21.89
CA ASN A 266 -2.39 17.14 -21.42
C ASN A 266 -1.24 16.19 -21.08
N ILE A 267 -1.17 15.01 -21.69
CA ILE A 267 -0.16 13.97 -21.35
C ILE A 267 1.30 14.45 -21.40
N LYS A 268 1.61 15.44 -22.24
CA LYS A 268 2.96 16.05 -22.31
C LYS A 268 3.29 16.93 -21.11
N LEU A 269 2.27 17.53 -20.48
CA LEU A 269 2.39 18.40 -19.31
C LEU A 269 2.12 17.65 -18.01
N LEU A 270 1.43 16.52 -18.08
CA LEU A 270 1.16 15.60 -16.98
C LEU A 270 1.83 14.25 -17.26
N PRO A 271 3.17 14.17 -17.27
CA PRO A 271 3.86 12.91 -17.51
C PRO A 271 3.51 11.92 -16.39
N GLY A 272 3.45 10.64 -16.76
CA GLY A 272 3.18 9.57 -15.82
C GLY A 272 3.68 8.24 -16.35
N ILE A 273 3.81 7.28 -15.44
CA ILE A 273 4.16 5.90 -15.78
C ILE A 273 2.97 4.96 -15.51
N SER A 274 2.99 3.76 -16.06
CA SER A 274 2.01 2.73 -15.70
C SER A 274 2.59 1.66 -14.79
N ALA A 275 1.77 1.11 -13.90
CA ALA A 275 2.14 -0.06 -13.08
C ALA A 275 1.04 -1.13 -13.16
N ASP A 276 1.41 -2.38 -13.47
CA ASP A 276 0.45 -3.49 -13.58
C ASP A 276 0.13 -4.05 -12.18
N ILE A 277 -1.18 -4.20 -11.91
CA ILE A 277 -1.72 -4.77 -10.67
C ILE A 277 -2.28 -6.18 -10.88
N THR A 278 -2.14 -6.78 -12.07
CA THR A 278 -2.56 -8.16 -12.35
C THR A 278 -2.01 -9.19 -11.35
N PRO A 279 -0.80 -9.04 -10.77
CA PRO A 279 -0.35 -9.95 -9.72
C PRO A 279 -1.18 -9.92 -8.44
N PHE A 280 -2.01 -8.89 -8.26
CA PHE A 280 -2.80 -8.69 -7.08
C PHE A 280 -4.27 -9.08 -7.27
N GLU A 281 -4.91 -9.45 -6.17
CA GLU A 281 -6.34 -9.70 -6.13
C GLU A 281 -7.09 -8.37 -6.04
N PHE A 282 -7.80 -8.05 -7.13
CA PHE A 282 -8.53 -6.82 -7.32
C PHE A 282 -9.84 -7.09 -8.06
N PHE A 283 -10.94 -6.61 -7.54
CA PHE A 283 -12.27 -6.80 -8.13
C PHE A 283 -13.04 -5.50 -8.11
N THR A 284 -13.70 -5.18 -9.21
CA THR A 284 -14.67 -4.10 -9.28
C THR A 284 -16.06 -4.70 -9.41
N PHE A 285 -17.08 -4.03 -8.92
CA PHE A 285 -18.46 -4.49 -9.06
C PHE A 285 -19.41 -3.33 -9.38
N ASN A 286 -20.11 -3.50 -10.48
CA ASN A 286 -21.04 -2.56 -11.08
C ASN A 286 -22.40 -3.18 -11.39
N LYS A 287 -22.51 -4.51 -11.29
CA LYS A 287 -23.75 -5.28 -11.40
C LYS A 287 -23.89 -6.30 -10.25
N PRO A 288 -25.12 -6.71 -9.90
CA PRO A 288 -25.35 -7.69 -8.83
C PRO A 288 -24.61 -9.02 -9.07
N GLU A 289 -24.53 -9.49 -10.31
CA GLU A 289 -23.86 -10.75 -10.64
C GLU A 289 -22.36 -10.71 -10.33
N GLU A 290 -21.71 -9.58 -10.62
CA GLU A 290 -20.29 -9.34 -10.31
C GLU A 290 -20.07 -9.34 -8.79
N TYR A 291 -20.99 -8.74 -8.04
CA TYR A 291 -20.97 -8.75 -6.58
C TYR A 291 -21.14 -10.16 -6.00
N TYR A 292 -22.06 -10.97 -6.54
CA TYR A 292 -22.18 -12.37 -6.08
C TYR A 292 -20.97 -13.23 -6.44
N GLN A 293 -20.33 -12.97 -7.58
CA GLN A 293 -19.09 -13.66 -7.96
C GLN A 293 -17.96 -13.36 -6.98
N VAL A 294 -17.83 -12.11 -6.52
CA VAL A 294 -16.75 -11.75 -5.60
C VAL A 294 -16.95 -12.33 -4.20
N GLN A 295 -18.20 -12.51 -3.73
CA GLN A 295 -18.47 -13.17 -2.44
C GLN A 295 -17.92 -14.60 -2.34
N ARG A 296 -17.79 -15.28 -3.48
CA ARG A 296 -17.22 -16.63 -3.57
C ARG A 296 -15.70 -16.65 -3.59
N LYS A 297 -15.05 -15.49 -3.65
CA LYS A 297 -13.60 -15.37 -3.70
C LYS A 297 -13.03 -15.07 -2.32
N GLU A 298 -11.83 -15.56 -2.10
CA GLU A 298 -11.03 -15.35 -0.90
C GLU A 298 -9.97 -14.30 -1.21
N ILE A 299 -10.32 -13.02 -1.11
CA ILE A 299 -9.44 -11.91 -1.47
C ILE A 299 -8.53 -11.56 -0.29
N GLY A 300 -7.23 -11.61 -0.52
CA GLY A 300 -6.22 -11.24 0.45
C GLY A 300 -6.14 -12.21 1.63
N MET A 301 -6.59 -13.45 1.48
CA MET A 301 -6.41 -14.47 2.51
C MET A 301 -4.94 -14.87 2.60
N LEU A 302 -4.38 -14.71 3.79
CA LEU A 302 -3.04 -15.14 4.14
C LEU A 302 -3.12 -16.49 4.89
N TYR A 303 -2.26 -17.41 4.51
CA TYR A 303 -2.00 -18.63 5.26
C TYR A 303 -1.10 -18.33 6.47
N PRO A 304 -1.13 -19.17 7.52
CA PRO A 304 -0.19 -19.08 8.62
C PRO A 304 1.25 -19.05 8.10
N SER A 305 2.09 -18.23 8.74
CA SER A 305 3.52 -18.20 8.43
C SER A 305 4.08 -19.62 8.50
N PRO A 306 4.82 -20.09 7.49
CA PRO A 306 5.57 -21.33 7.62
C PRO A 306 6.59 -21.19 8.75
N LYS A 307 7.03 -22.35 9.27
CA LYS A 307 8.06 -22.40 10.30
C LYS A 307 9.33 -21.71 9.82
N THR A 308 9.90 -20.86 10.67
CA THR A 308 11.23 -20.29 10.45
C THR A 308 12.29 -21.31 10.86
N GLU A 309 13.32 -21.46 10.04
CA GLU A 309 14.44 -22.38 10.24
C GLU A 309 15.77 -21.61 10.20
N LEU A 310 16.77 -22.06 10.95
CA LEU A 310 18.14 -21.55 10.84
C LEU A 310 18.86 -22.28 9.71
N ILE A 311 19.27 -21.55 8.68
CA ILE A 311 19.96 -22.12 7.51
C ILE A 311 21.35 -21.51 7.33
N SER A 312 22.26 -22.26 6.70
CA SER A 312 23.62 -21.79 6.41
C SER A 312 23.63 -20.61 5.43
N VAL A 313 24.44 -19.59 5.74
CA VAL A 313 24.65 -18.41 4.89
C VAL A 313 25.46 -18.73 3.64
N GLU A 314 26.36 -19.73 3.68
CA GLU A 314 27.29 -20.06 2.59
C GLU A 314 26.57 -20.52 1.31
N GLY A 315 25.41 -21.18 1.46
CA GLY A 315 24.62 -21.69 0.32
C GLY A 315 23.70 -20.66 -0.36
N LEU A 316 23.55 -19.48 0.24
CA LEU A 316 22.61 -18.46 -0.20
C LEU A 316 23.10 -17.74 -1.46
N LYS A 317 22.16 -17.44 -2.36
CA LYS A 317 22.43 -16.81 -3.66
C LYS A 317 21.52 -15.62 -3.89
N HIS A 318 22.10 -14.51 -4.32
CA HIS A 318 21.34 -13.34 -4.75
C HIS A 318 20.58 -13.63 -6.04
N ILE A 319 19.34 -13.14 -6.13
CA ILE A 319 18.59 -13.08 -7.39
C ILE A 319 18.69 -11.69 -8.03
N GLU A 320 19.03 -10.67 -7.24
CA GLU A 320 19.25 -9.31 -7.69
C GLU A 320 20.37 -8.64 -6.88
N ALA A 321 20.95 -7.59 -7.45
CA ALA A 321 21.92 -6.74 -6.77
C ALA A 321 21.27 -6.03 -5.56
N PHE A 322 22.11 -5.58 -4.63
CA PHE A 322 21.71 -4.90 -3.41
C PHE A 322 22.35 -3.51 -3.34
N ASP A 323 21.77 -2.62 -2.54
CA ASP A 323 22.32 -1.29 -2.27
C ASP A 323 23.23 -1.33 -1.02
N PRO A 324 24.53 -1.00 -1.14
CA PRO A 324 25.46 -0.97 0.00
C PRO A 324 25.01 -0.05 1.15
N LYS A 325 24.37 1.08 0.84
CA LYS A 325 23.86 1.99 1.88
C LYS A 325 22.77 1.30 2.69
N ARG A 326 21.83 0.65 2.00
CA ARG A 326 20.76 -0.12 2.65
C ARG A 326 21.28 -1.31 3.45
N VAL A 327 22.33 -1.99 2.99
CA VAL A 327 23.03 -3.02 3.79
C VAL A 327 23.54 -2.43 5.10
N GLN A 328 24.17 -1.24 5.05
CA GLN A 328 24.67 -0.57 6.25
C GLN A 328 23.55 -0.21 7.22
N GLU A 329 22.44 0.34 6.73
CA GLU A 329 21.26 0.68 7.54
C GLU A 329 20.68 -0.56 8.25
N VAL A 330 20.54 -1.68 7.51
CA VAL A 330 20.04 -2.95 8.07
C VAL A 330 21.02 -3.51 9.10
N TYR A 331 22.32 -3.46 8.81
CA TYR A 331 23.36 -3.89 9.74
C TYR A 331 23.32 -3.08 11.04
N ASP A 332 23.23 -1.75 10.96
CA ASP A 332 23.21 -0.88 12.14
C ASP A 332 21.93 -1.08 12.96
N LYS A 333 20.79 -1.32 12.31
CA LYS A 333 19.53 -1.69 12.98
C LYS A 333 19.72 -2.99 13.78
N ILE A 334 20.12 -4.08 13.12
CA ILE A 334 20.31 -5.39 13.76
C ILE A 334 21.33 -5.30 14.89
N LYS A 335 22.42 -4.55 14.70
CA LYS A 335 23.44 -4.32 15.73
C LYS A 335 22.88 -3.59 16.95
N THR A 336 22.00 -2.60 16.72
CA THR A 336 21.39 -1.80 17.79
C THR A 336 20.35 -2.60 18.56
N ASP A 337 19.53 -3.38 17.85
CA ASP A 337 18.49 -4.21 18.44
C ASP A 337 19.10 -5.41 19.20
N GLY A 338 20.27 -5.89 18.77
CA GLY A 338 21.02 -6.97 19.41
C GLY A 338 20.47 -8.37 19.14
N THR A 339 19.34 -8.46 18.44
CA THR A 339 18.69 -9.70 18.00
C THR A 339 18.33 -9.61 16.52
N TRP A 340 18.07 -10.77 15.92
CA TRP A 340 17.53 -10.86 14.56
C TRP A 340 16.01 -10.97 14.58
N ASP A 341 15.33 -10.05 13.90
CA ASP A 341 13.88 -9.81 14.02
C ASP A 341 13.04 -10.30 12.84
N VAL A 342 13.56 -10.30 11.62
CA VAL A 342 12.77 -10.63 10.43
C VAL A 342 13.50 -11.65 9.54
N PRO A 343 12.93 -12.83 9.22
CA PRO A 343 13.63 -13.88 8.50
C PRO A 343 13.85 -13.52 7.03
N LEU A 344 14.80 -14.21 6.38
CA LEU A 344 14.92 -14.23 4.92
C LEU A 344 13.82 -15.11 4.32
N ILE A 345 13.43 -14.85 3.08
CA ILE A 345 12.60 -15.79 2.32
C ILE A 345 13.48 -16.44 1.27
N VAL A 346 13.62 -17.77 1.36
CA VAL A 346 14.61 -18.51 0.57
C VAL A 346 13.96 -19.67 -0.17
N GLU A 347 14.31 -19.83 -1.45
CA GLU A 347 13.89 -20.97 -2.24
C GLU A 347 14.58 -22.24 -1.76
N LYS A 348 13.78 -23.23 -1.38
CA LYS A 348 14.21 -24.42 -0.65
C LYS A 348 15.28 -25.26 -1.37
N LYS A 349 15.22 -25.40 -2.70
CA LYS A 349 16.08 -26.33 -3.45
C LYS A 349 17.43 -25.72 -3.84
N THR A 350 17.47 -24.40 -4.02
CA THR A 350 18.58 -23.72 -4.72
C THR A 350 19.28 -22.69 -3.83
N GLY A 351 18.67 -22.29 -2.72
CA GLY A 351 19.19 -21.25 -1.82
C GLY A 351 19.05 -19.83 -2.38
N LEU A 352 18.21 -19.63 -3.40
CA LEU A 352 17.92 -18.29 -3.92
C LEU A 352 17.19 -17.47 -2.86
N VAL A 353 17.74 -16.31 -2.49
CA VAL A 353 17.09 -15.38 -1.56
C VAL A 353 16.06 -14.56 -2.32
N LEU A 354 14.77 -14.91 -2.16
CA LEU A 354 13.65 -14.25 -2.81
C LEU A 354 13.29 -12.93 -2.14
N ASP A 355 13.46 -12.85 -0.82
CA ASP A 355 13.37 -11.60 -0.05
C ASP A 355 14.46 -11.56 1.03
N GLY A 356 15.07 -10.38 1.20
CA GLY A 356 16.10 -10.16 2.20
C GLY A 356 17.54 -10.09 1.67
N GLN A 357 17.76 -9.63 0.43
CA GLN A 357 19.12 -9.46 -0.14
C GLN A 357 20.07 -8.67 0.79
N HIS A 358 19.62 -7.53 1.32
CA HIS A 358 20.43 -6.71 2.22
C HIS A 358 20.69 -7.38 3.57
N ARG A 359 19.72 -8.17 4.06
CA ARG A 359 19.86 -8.94 5.30
C ARG A 359 20.87 -10.06 5.13
N MET A 360 20.85 -10.77 4.01
CA MET A 360 21.87 -11.75 3.66
C MET A 360 23.28 -11.12 3.71
N GLU A 361 23.47 -9.93 3.13
CA GLU A 361 24.77 -9.23 3.21
C GLU A 361 25.12 -8.75 4.62
N ALA A 362 24.14 -8.27 5.38
CA ALA A 362 24.36 -7.92 6.79
C ALA A 362 24.81 -9.14 7.60
N ALA A 363 24.18 -10.32 7.39
CA ALA A 363 24.57 -11.57 8.04
C ALA A 363 26.02 -11.96 7.71
N LYS A 364 26.42 -11.88 6.44
CA LYS A 364 27.82 -12.09 6.03
C LYS A 364 28.76 -11.10 6.72
N LYS A 365 28.38 -9.82 6.81
CA LYS A 365 29.18 -8.78 7.47
C LYS A 365 29.33 -9.00 8.98
N PHE A 366 28.32 -9.56 9.64
CA PHE A 366 28.42 -9.99 11.05
C PHE A 366 29.27 -11.25 11.23
N GLY A 367 29.57 -11.98 10.15
CA GLY A 367 30.22 -13.28 10.21
C GLY A 367 29.30 -14.38 10.75
N PHE A 368 27.98 -14.25 10.56
CA PHE A 368 27.04 -15.30 10.94
C PHE A 368 27.19 -16.52 10.01
N TYR A 369 27.18 -17.71 10.61
CA TYR A 369 27.15 -18.97 9.87
C TYR A 369 25.73 -19.34 9.48
N ARG A 370 24.75 -18.98 10.30
CA ARG A 370 23.33 -19.27 10.09
C ARG A 370 22.49 -18.01 10.13
N VAL A 371 21.33 -18.06 9.49
CA VAL A 371 20.34 -16.98 9.50
C VAL A 371 18.92 -17.54 9.56
N PRO A 372 17.98 -16.87 10.27
CA PRO A 372 16.58 -17.27 10.25
C PRO A 372 16.00 -17.09 8.85
N ALA A 373 15.40 -18.13 8.31
CA ALA A 373 14.80 -18.13 6.99
C ALA A 373 13.48 -18.92 6.97
N ILE A 374 12.55 -18.45 6.15
CA ILE A 374 11.37 -19.21 5.74
C ILE A 374 11.68 -19.84 4.39
N LEU A 375 11.65 -21.17 4.35
CA LEU A 375 11.89 -21.94 3.14
C LEU A 375 10.59 -22.09 2.34
N VAL A 376 10.61 -21.65 1.09
CA VAL A 376 9.45 -21.70 0.19
C VAL A 376 9.76 -22.53 -1.05
N ASN A 377 8.72 -23.14 -1.62
CA ASN A 377 8.80 -23.68 -2.97
C ASN A 377 8.53 -22.55 -3.97
N TYR A 378 9.45 -22.31 -4.90
CA TYR A 378 9.28 -21.23 -5.87
C TYR A 378 8.06 -21.42 -6.79
N ASP A 379 7.55 -22.65 -6.95
CA ASP A 379 6.32 -22.91 -7.71
C ASP A 379 5.10 -22.18 -7.10
N ASP A 380 5.12 -21.96 -5.78
CA ASP A 380 4.00 -21.37 -5.05
C ASP A 380 4.13 -19.84 -4.89
N VAL A 381 5.21 -19.26 -5.41
CA VAL A 381 5.52 -17.82 -5.26
C VAL A 381 5.36 -17.11 -6.60
N GLN A 382 4.41 -16.18 -6.64
CA GLN A 382 4.21 -15.33 -7.80
C GLN A 382 5.33 -14.30 -7.91
N VAL A 383 5.77 -14.03 -9.15
CA VAL A 383 6.92 -13.17 -9.44
C VAL A 383 6.61 -12.18 -10.56
N TRP A 384 7.03 -10.92 -10.42
CA TRP A 384 6.87 -9.86 -11.43
C TRP A 384 7.99 -8.80 -11.34
N THR A 385 7.91 -7.75 -12.15
CA THR A 385 8.84 -6.60 -12.18
C THR A 385 8.08 -5.30 -12.39
N LEU A 386 8.66 -4.19 -11.91
CA LEU A 386 8.20 -2.82 -12.18
C LEU A 386 8.90 -2.19 -13.40
N LYS A 387 10.01 -2.78 -13.84
CA LYS A 387 10.79 -2.32 -14.98
C LYS A 387 10.27 -3.00 -16.24
N LYS A 388 9.57 -2.24 -17.11
CA LYS A 388 8.92 -2.80 -18.32
C LYS A 388 9.91 -3.34 -19.34
N GLU A 389 11.14 -2.85 -19.32
CA GLU A 389 12.25 -3.33 -20.13
C GLU A 389 12.79 -4.70 -19.67
N GLU A 390 12.53 -5.08 -18.42
CA GLU A 390 12.97 -6.34 -17.84
C GLU A 390 11.92 -7.44 -18.04
N LYS A 391 12.40 -8.65 -18.34
CA LYS A 391 11.56 -9.85 -18.36
C LYS A 391 11.83 -10.69 -17.13
N VAL A 392 10.78 -10.91 -16.35
CA VAL A 392 10.87 -11.72 -15.13
C VAL A 392 9.86 -12.86 -15.19
N SER A 393 10.38 -14.05 -14.96
CA SER A 393 9.60 -15.24 -14.62
C SER A 393 10.48 -16.14 -13.77
N ARG A 394 9.89 -17.08 -13.03
CA ARG A 394 10.65 -18.05 -12.24
C ARG A 394 11.74 -18.74 -13.08
N GLN A 395 11.39 -19.19 -14.28
CA GLN A 395 12.32 -19.90 -15.15
C GLN A 395 13.49 -19.00 -15.59
N ILE A 396 13.21 -17.72 -15.86
CA ILE A 396 14.25 -16.76 -16.23
C ILE A 396 15.14 -16.47 -15.03
N VAL A 397 14.58 -16.27 -13.83
CA VAL A 397 15.35 -16.09 -12.59
C VAL A 397 16.28 -17.28 -12.35
N LEU A 398 15.75 -18.51 -12.35
CA LEU A 398 16.54 -19.72 -12.17
C LEU A 398 17.65 -19.84 -13.22
N THR A 399 17.35 -19.55 -14.49
CA THR A 399 18.33 -19.62 -15.59
C THR A 399 19.43 -18.58 -15.42
N ARG A 400 19.06 -17.33 -15.11
CA ARG A 400 20.01 -16.24 -14.92
C ARG A 400 20.96 -16.50 -13.77
N ILE A 401 20.45 -16.97 -12.62
CA ILE A 401 21.32 -17.16 -11.46
C ILE A 401 22.09 -18.47 -11.53
N LEU A 402 21.41 -19.59 -11.79
CA LEU A 402 22.02 -20.92 -11.65
C LEU A 402 22.83 -21.35 -12.88
N LYS A 403 22.50 -20.83 -14.07
CA LYS A 403 23.24 -21.16 -15.30
C LYS A 403 24.17 -20.04 -15.74
N ARG A 404 23.76 -18.77 -15.59
CA ARG A 404 24.53 -17.62 -16.11
C ARG A 404 25.27 -16.82 -15.04
N HIS A 405 25.01 -17.07 -13.75
CA HIS A 405 25.58 -16.30 -12.63
C HIS A 405 25.36 -14.78 -12.76
N GLU A 406 24.19 -14.39 -13.27
CA GLU A 406 23.87 -13.02 -13.66
C GLU A 406 22.66 -12.48 -12.87
N PRO A 407 22.87 -11.95 -11.64
CA PRO A 407 21.79 -11.35 -10.87
C PRO A 407 21.13 -10.19 -11.62
N TYR A 408 19.85 -9.96 -11.35
CA TYR A 408 19.16 -8.77 -11.85
C TYR A 408 19.72 -7.50 -11.21
N PRO A 409 19.52 -6.31 -11.83
CA PRO A 409 19.79 -5.05 -11.17
C PRO A 409 18.96 -4.89 -9.89
N TYR A 410 19.38 -4.00 -8.99
CA TYR A 410 18.67 -3.70 -7.74
C TYR A 410 17.19 -3.35 -7.96
N LYS A 411 16.29 -3.88 -7.10
CA LYS A 411 14.83 -3.69 -7.13
C LYS A 411 14.18 -4.04 -8.47
N THR A 412 14.53 -5.19 -9.02
CA THR A 412 13.95 -5.65 -10.30
C THR A 412 12.92 -6.75 -10.09
N VAL A 413 13.22 -7.72 -9.23
CA VAL A 413 12.36 -8.89 -9.04
C VAL A 413 11.48 -8.66 -7.82
N LYS A 414 10.18 -8.81 -8.00
CA LYS A 414 9.17 -8.72 -6.93
C LYS A 414 8.50 -10.06 -6.73
N HIS A 415 8.18 -10.39 -5.48
CA HIS A 415 7.53 -11.64 -5.11
C HIS A 415 6.31 -11.37 -4.25
N LYS A 416 5.31 -12.24 -4.37
CA LYS A 416 4.12 -12.23 -3.53
C LYS A 416 4.07 -13.54 -2.78
N PHE A 417 4.02 -13.41 -1.46
CA PHE A 417 3.90 -14.52 -0.53
C PHE A 417 2.46 -14.55 0.00
N LYS A 418 1.84 -15.73 0.00
CA LYS A 418 0.48 -15.93 0.53
C LYS A 418 0.48 -16.19 2.03
N PHE A 419 1.46 -15.68 2.76
CA PHE A 419 1.58 -15.84 4.21
C PHE A 419 2.12 -14.57 4.84
N SER A 420 1.81 -14.34 6.11
CA SER A 420 2.40 -13.25 6.88
C SER A 420 3.87 -13.55 7.17
N ILE A 421 4.76 -12.59 6.92
CA ILE A 421 6.16 -12.71 7.32
C ILE A 421 6.27 -12.17 8.76
N PRO A 422 6.78 -12.95 9.72
CA PRO A 422 6.98 -12.47 11.09
C PRO A 422 8.07 -11.40 11.12
N ASP A 423 7.84 -10.36 11.90
CA ASP A 423 8.70 -9.17 12.01
C ASP A 423 9.26 -8.94 13.42
N ASN A 424 9.01 -9.89 14.33
CA ASN A 424 9.30 -9.78 15.76
C ASN A 424 10.06 -10.99 16.30
N LEU A 425 10.83 -11.69 15.45
CA LEU A 425 11.73 -12.74 15.89
C LEU A 425 12.70 -12.19 16.95
N GLN A 426 13.18 -13.06 17.84
CA GLN A 426 14.15 -12.70 18.86
C GLN A 426 15.27 -13.75 18.85
N VAL A 427 15.95 -13.88 17.71
CA VAL A 427 17.05 -14.85 17.58
C VAL A 427 18.35 -14.19 18.00
N ASP A 428 19.02 -14.78 18.99
CA ASP A 428 20.25 -14.25 19.56
C ASP A 428 21.45 -14.44 18.61
N PHE A 429 22.40 -13.51 18.65
CA PHE A 429 23.60 -13.59 17.82
C PHE A 429 24.47 -14.81 18.10
N ALA A 430 24.37 -15.39 19.31
CA ALA A 430 25.08 -16.61 19.66
C ALA A 430 24.64 -17.77 18.75
N GLU A 431 23.32 -17.96 18.59
CA GLU A 431 22.74 -19.01 17.75
C GLU A 431 23.13 -18.86 16.27
N LEU A 432 23.31 -17.63 15.80
CA LEU A 432 23.67 -17.33 14.41
C LEU A 432 25.17 -17.54 14.12
N LYS A 433 26.00 -17.55 15.17
CA LYS A 433 27.45 -17.79 15.10
C LYS A 433 27.83 -19.26 15.35
N GLU A 434 26.88 -20.12 15.68
CA GLU A 434 27.11 -21.55 15.76
C GLU A 434 27.18 -22.16 14.35
N LYS A 435 28.20 -22.99 14.11
CA LYS A 435 28.41 -23.67 12.83
C LYS A 435 27.38 -24.78 12.61
#